data_AF-A0AAW9LPN3-F1
#
_entry.id   AF-A0AAW9LPN3-F1
#
_cell.length_a   1.000
_cell.length_b   1.000
_cell.length_c   1.000
_cell.angle_alpha   90.00
_cell.angle_beta   90.00
_cell.angle_gamma   90.00
#
_symmetry.space_group_name_H-M   'P 1'
#
loop_
_entity.id
_entity.type
_entity.pdbx_description
1 polymer ?
#
loop_
_entity_poly.entity_id
_entity_poly.type
_entity_poly.pdbx_seq_one_letter_code
_entity_poly.pdbx_strand_id
1 'polypeptide(L)' 'MSRDVIERIRDRWYKLRLCRHRGTVLIDYRILRNFVRIYQASGEKA' A
#
# COMPACT_ATOMS: atom_id res chain seq x y z
N MET A 1 -14.54 -2.16 -1.04
CA MET A 1 -13.32 -1.57 -1.61
C MET A 1 -13.51 -1.43 -3.11
N SER A 2 -13.51 -0.22 -3.67
CA SER A 2 -13.64 -0.05 -5.12
C SER A 2 -12.40 -0.59 -5.85
N ARG A 3 -12.59 -1.12 -7.06
CA ARG A 3 -11.53 -1.69 -7.91
C ARG A 3 -10.38 -0.70 -8.15
N ASP A 4 -10.70 0.59 -8.19
CA ASP A 4 -9.75 1.70 -8.38
C ASP A 4 -8.71 1.79 -7.26
N VAL A 5 -9.09 1.43 -6.05
CA VAL A 5 -8.19 1.47 -4.89
C VAL A 5 -7.19 0.33 -4.97
N ILE A 6 -7.63 -0.85 -5.41
CA ILE A 6 -6.76 -2.01 -5.61
C ILE A 6 -5.75 -1.72 -6.73
N GLU A 7 -6.18 -1.12 -7.84
CA GLU A 7 -5.29 -0.71 -8.93
C GLU A 7 -4.28 0.36 -8.50
N ARG A 8 -4.70 1.37 -7.72
CA ARG A 8 -3.76 2.38 -7.17
C ARG A 8 -2.72 1.76 -6.23
N ILE A 9 -3.12 0.79 -5.40
CA ILE A 9 -2.18 0.05 -4.55
C ILE A 9 -1.21 -0.73 -5.43
N ARG A 10 -1.71 -1.44 -6.45
CA ARG A 10 -0.91 -2.27 -7.36
C ARG A 10 0.13 -1.46 -8.14
N ASP A 11 -0.27 -0.30 -8.69
CA ASP A 11 0.64 0.61 -9.41
C ASP A 11 1.75 1.14 -8.49
N ARG A 12 1.38 1.57 -7.28
CA ARG A 12 2.35 2.04 -6.28
C ARG A 12 3.32 0.93 -5.86
N TRP A 13 2.83 -0.30 -5.70
CA TRP A 13 3.65 -1.47 -5.40
C TRP A 13 4.64 -1.80 -6.51
N TYR A 14 4.21 -1.69 -7.77
CA TYR A 14 5.08 -1.93 -8.92
C TYR A 14 6.24 -0.92 -8.98
N LYS A 15 5.94 0.36 -8.74
CA LYS A 15 6.95 1.44 -8.65
C LYS A 15 7.93 1.25 -7.49
N LEU A 16 7.46 0.86 -6.32
CA LEU A 16 8.32 0.55 -5.18
C LEU A 16 9.25 -0.63 -5.45
N ARG A 17 8.78 -1.62 -6.22
CA ARG A 17 9.58 -2.80 -6.59
C ARG A 17 10.73 -2.46 -7.54
N LEU A 18 10.57 -1.45 -8.39
CA LEU A 18 11.61 -0.94 -9.29
C LEU A 18 12.77 -0.28 -8.54
N CYS A 19 12.52 0.35 -7.40
CA CYS A 19 13.55 1.02 -6.59
C CYS A 19 14.27 0.10 -5.58
N ARG A 20 14.15 -1.22 -5.69
CA ARG A 20 14.60 -2.14 -4.64
C ARG A 20 16.12 -2.32 -4.57
N HIS A 21 16.67 -1.96 -3.41
CA HIS A 21 17.92 -2.50 -2.87
C HIS A 21 17.60 -3.56 -1.81
N ARG A 22 18.39 -4.65 -1.70
CA ARG A 22 18.14 -5.73 -0.72
C ARG A 22 18.18 -5.15 0.71
N GLY A 23 17.02 -5.06 1.37
CA GLY A 23 16.90 -4.58 2.76
C GLY A 23 15.65 -3.74 3.06
N THR A 24 14.99 -3.17 2.04
CA THR A 24 13.84 -2.27 2.21
C THR A 24 12.49 -2.97 2.37
N VAL A 25 12.45 -4.31 2.28
CA VAL A 25 11.23 -5.13 2.30
C VAL A 25 10.37 -4.89 3.54
N LEU A 26 11.00 -4.70 4.70
CA LEU A 26 10.31 -4.45 5.96
C LEU A 26 9.67 -3.06 6.01
N ILE A 27 10.29 -2.07 5.36
CA ILE A 27 9.75 -0.70 5.26
C ILE A 27 8.54 -0.70 4.32
N ASP A 28 8.63 -1.37 3.16
CA ASP A 28 7.51 -1.53 2.22
C ASP A 28 6.29 -2.15 2.91
N TYR A 29 6.52 -3.20 3.71
CA TYR A 29 5.45 -3.87 4.45
C TYR A 29 4.82 -2.97 5.52
N ARG A 30 5.62 -2.16 6.23
CA ARG A 30 5.11 -1.17 7.19
C ARG A 30 4.27 -0.09 6.50
N ILE A 31 4.69 0.39 5.33
CA ILE A 31 3.94 1.39 4.55
C ILE A 31 2.59 0.80 4.10
N LEU A 32 2.57 -0.42 3.56
CA LEU A 32 1.32 -1.06 3.15
C LEU A 32 0.40 -1.30 4.35
N ARG A 33 0.93 -1.82 5.45
CA ARG A 33 0.13 -2.07 6.66
C ARG A 33 -0.47 -0.78 7.21
N ASN A 34 0.27 0.32 7.18
CA ASN A 34 -0.21 1.63 7.60
C ASN A 34 -1.28 2.17 6.62
N PHE A 35 -1.06 2.01 5.31
CA PHE A 35 -2.04 2.38 4.29
C PHE A 35 -3.36 1.62 4.45
N VAL A 36 -3.31 0.29 4.61
CA VAL A 36 -4.51 -0.54 4.84
C VAL A 36 -5.22 -0.13 6.13
N ARG A 37 -4.47 0.15 7.21
CA ARG A 37 -5.03 0.60 8.49
C ARG A 37 -5.73 1.95 8.37
N ILE A 38 -5.12 2.93 7.71
CA ILE A 38 -5.74 4.25 7.46
C ILE A 38 -6.98 4.09 6.57
N TYR A 39 -6.89 3.27 5.53
CA TYR A 39 -7.99 3.06 4.61
C TYR A 39 -9.19 2.36 5.29
N GLN A 40 -8.94 1.32 6.10
CA GLN A 40 -9.98 0.67 6.91
C GLN A 40 -10.60 1.64 7.91
N ALA A 41 -9.78 2.42 8.64
CA ALA A 41 -10.28 3.43 9.57
C ALA A 41 -11.08 4.54 8.87
N SER A 42 -10.75 4.89 7.63
CA SER A 42 -11.51 5.86 6.83
C SER A 42 -12.80 5.26 6.24
N GLY A 43 -12.83 3.97 5.96
CA GLY A 43 -14.00 3.25 5.46
C GLY A 43 -15.04 2.94 6.54
N GLU A 44 -14.64 2.97 7.81
CA GLU A 44 -15.53 2.85 8.98
C GLU A 44 -16.32 4.16 9.25
N LYS A 45 -15.99 5.25 8.55
CA LYS A 45 -16.67 6.56 8.65
C LYS A 45 -17.68 6.85 7.53
N ALA A 46 -18.06 5.86 6.74
CA ALA A 46 -19.06 6.00 5.66
C ALA A 46 -20.34 5.22 5.97
#